data_AF-A0A383A619-F1
#
_entry.id   AF-A0A383A619-F1
#
_cell.length_a   1.000
_cell.length_b   1.000
_cell.length_c   1.000
_cell.angle_alpha   90.00
_cell.angle_beta   90.00
_cell.angle_gamma   90.00
#
_symmetry.space_group_name_H-M   'P 1'
#
loop_
_entity.id
_entity.type
_entity.pdbx_description
1 polymer ?
#
loop_
_entity_poly.entity_id
_entity_poly.type
_entity_poly.pdbx_seq_one_letter_code
_entity_poly.pdbx_strand_id
1 'polypeptide(L)'
;WFGTDDIDHPGVALFKYRGDYIISGKPYLIKENYNYSTALTPSQTRDIFNHKGWHNIIGFHTRNIIHRGHGFIQKKSLKQTDADAIYISPVIGDKKIGDFKPEIILKTYEILINKNYYKPYGALVNPFNTYSRYSGPREAIFTAICRKNFGCNYFIIGRDHTGVGNYYDKDASIKIFNRIDIDMNILPFNTVYYSTKENIISDNITGNNDVLPLSGTVIRDSLRSNGCVPDYTVEKSVKQLIENCYSNNPIDL
;
A
#
# COMPACT_ATOMS: atom_id res chain seq x y z
N TRP A 1 15.96 7.40 -13.70
CA TRP A 1 15.18 6.79 -12.58
C TRP A 1 13.68 6.77 -12.88
N PHE A 2 13.09 7.81 -13.50
CA PHE A 2 11.65 7.93 -13.71
C PHE A 2 11.14 7.50 -15.09
N GLY A 3 12.01 7.20 -16.06
CA GLY A 3 11.58 6.89 -17.43
C GLY A 3 11.09 8.11 -18.24
N THR A 4 11.13 9.29 -17.64
CA THR A 4 10.86 10.61 -18.23
C THR A 4 11.74 11.66 -17.55
N ASP A 5 11.92 12.81 -18.20
CA ASP A 5 12.54 14.04 -17.67
C ASP A 5 11.56 15.22 -17.55
N ASP A 6 10.27 14.94 -17.77
CA ASP A 6 9.14 15.86 -17.63
C ASP A 6 9.07 16.44 -16.21
N ILE A 7 9.03 17.78 -16.12
CA ILE A 7 8.97 18.49 -14.84
C ILE A 7 7.60 18.35 -14.15
N ASP A 8 6.55 18.01 -14.88
CA ASP A 8 5.23 17.75 -14.29
C ASP A 8 5.18 16.39 -13.56
N HIS A 9 6.18 15.53 -13.78
CA HIS A 9 6.32 14.31 -12.99
C HIS A 9 6.82 14.66 -11.58
N PRO A 10 6.08 14.34 -10.50
CA PRO A 10 6.41 14.81 -9.14
C PRO A 10 7.77 14.32 -8.64
N GLY A 11 8.17 13.11 -9.02
CA GLY A 11 9.51 12.58 -8.72
C GLY A 11 10.65 13.32 -9.45
N VAL A 12 10.40 13.79 -10.68
CA VAL A 12 11.40 14.53 -11.48
C VAL A 12 11.51 15.95 -10.94
N ALA A 13 10.37 16.61 -10.69
CA ALA A 13 10.31 17.93 -10.06
C ALA A 13 11.10 17.94 -8.75
N LEU A 14 10.81 16.99 -7.85
CA LEU A 14 11.49 16.89 -6.56
C LEU A 14 12.98 16.61 -6.70
N PHE A 15 13.38 15.78 -7.67
CA PHE A 15 14.79 15.50 -7.92
C PHE A 15 15.53 16.74 -8.42
N LYS A 16 14.98 17.46 -9.40
CA LYS A 16 15.57 18.71 -9.94
C LYS A 16 15.60 19.83 -8.89
N TYR A 17 14.57 19.93 -8.06
CA TYR A 17 14.49 20.93 -6.98
C TYR A 17 15.63 20.79 -5.94
N ARG A 18 16.21 19.60 -5.77
CA ARG A 18 17.29 19.34 -4.80
C ARG A 18 18.67 19.84 -5.23
N GLY A 19 18.81 20.38 -6.45
CA GLY A 19 20.03 20.97 -6.97
C GLY A 19 21.00 19.96 -7.60
N ASP A 20 22.19 20.45 -7.99
CA ASP A 20 23.09 19.77 -8.91
C ASP A 20 24.22 18.96 -8.24
N TYR A 21 24.29 18.95 -6.91
CA TYR A 21 25.37 18.33 -6.16
C TYR A 21 24.89 17.08 -5.39
N ILE A 22 25.63 15.99 -5.52
CA ILE A 22 25.43 14.75 -4.76
C ILE A 22 26.59 14.59 -3.78
N ILE A 23 26.31 14.71 -2.48
CA ILE A 23 27.28 14.41 -1.43
C ILE A 23 27.26 12.90 -1.18
N SER A 24 28.44 12.27 -1.20
CA SER A 24 28.59 10.84 -0.95
C SER A 24 29.57 10.58 0.20
N GLY A 25 29.36 9.47 0.92
CA GLY A 25 30.14 9.12 2.09
C GLY A 25 29.33 8.22 3.03
N LYS A 26 29.98 7.66 4.05
CA LYS A 26 29.31 6.87 5.08
C LYS A 26 28.53 7.81 6.01
N PRO A 27 27.19 7.73 6.08
CA PRO A 27 26.43 8.53 7.02
C PRO A 27 26.57 7.98 8.44
N TYR A 28 26.53 8.85 9.44
CA TYR A 28 26.41 8.50 10.85
C TYR A 28 25.14 9.13 11.40
N LEU A 29 24.24 8.30 11.93
CA LEU A 29 22.99 8.78 12.52
C LEU A 29 23.24 9.18 13.97
N ILE A 30 23.14 10.47 14.27
CA ILE A 30 23.38 11.01 15.64
C ILE A 30 22.14 10.85 16.51
N LYS A 31 20.94 10.98 15.93
CA LYS A 31 19.66 10.81 16.61
C LYS A 31 18.65 10.21 15.65
N GLU A 32 17.92 9.20 16.10
CA GLU A 32 16.76 8.70 15.38
C GLU A 32 15.63 9.74 15.44
N ASN A 33 15.24 10.27 14.28
CA ASN A 33 14.09 11.17 14.16
C ASN A 33 12.97 10.44 13.44
N TYR A 34 12.31 9.51 14.13
CA TYR A 34 11.09 8.90 13.62
C TYR A 34 9.92 9.82 13.99
N ASN A 35 9.34 10.49 12.99
CA ASN A 35 8.05 11.18 13.15
C ASN A 35 6.93 10.23 13.61
N TYR A 36 7.15 8.91 13.49
CA TYR A 36 6.31 7.85 14.08
C TYR A 36 7.18 6.92 14.92
N SER A 37 7.21 7.15 16.22
CA SER A 37 7.98 6.38 17.22
C SER A 37 7.65 4.89 17.29
N THR A 38 6.63 4.43 16.56
CA THR A 38 6.13 3.05 16.55
C THR A 38 6.62 2.22 15.36
N ALA A 39 7.40 2.80 14.43
CA ALA A 39 7.92 2.06 13.27
C ALA A 39 8.99 1.05 13.70
N LEU A 40 8.75 -0.22 13.40
CA LEU A 40 9.70 -1.31 13.64
C LEU A 40 10.77 -1.32 12.56
N THR A 41 12.00 -1.63 12.97
CA THR A 41 13.14 -1.93 12.09
C THR A 41 13.01 -3.32 11.45
N PRO A 42 13.77 -3.60 10.37
CA PRO A 42 13.81 -4.93 9.77
C PRO A 42 14.22 -6.05 10.73
N SER A 43 15.10 -5.79 11.70
CA SER A 43 15.48 -6.78 12.71
C SER A 43 14.29 -7.10 13.62
N GLN A 44 13.62 -6.05 14.13
CA GLN A 44 12.49 -6.22 15.05
C GLN A 44 11.31 -6.95 14.41
N THR A 45 11.00 -6.71 13.13
CA THR A 45 9.93 -7.46 12.46
C THR A 45 10.27 -8.94 12.31
N ARG A 46 11.53 -9.26 11.99
CA ARG A 46 12.01 -10.65 11.91
C ARG A 46 11.98 -11.34 13.26
N ASP A 47 12.35 -10.63 14.33
CA ASP A 47 12.24 -11.17 15.69
C ASP A 47 10.79 -11.49 16.04
N ILE A 48 9.84 -10.61 15.70
CA ILE A 48 8.41 -10.88 15.89
C ILE A 48 7.98 -12.12 15.09
N PHE A 49 8.36 -12.23 13.82
CA PHE A 49 7.99 -13.37 12.98
C PHE A 49 8.53 -14.68 13.57
N ASN A 50 9.79 -14.70 14.00
CA ASN A 50 10.40 -15.85 14.65
C ASN A 50 9.67 -16.25 15.94
N HIS A 51 9.36 -15.28 16.83
CA HIS A 51 8.63 -15.56 18.07
C HIS A 51 7.20 -16.06 17.83
N LYS A 52 6.58 -15.67 16.71
CA LYS A 52 5.25 -16.14 16.31
C LYS A 52 5.27 -17.45 15.54
N GLY A 53 6.45 -17.97 15.18
CA GLY A 53 6.58 -19.13 14.30
C GLY A 53 6.12 -18.87 12.86
N TRP A 54 6.15 -17.61 12.41
CA TRP A 54 5.81 -17.24 11.04
C TRP A 54 7.07 -17.26 10.17
N HIS A 55 7.04 -18.06 9.11
CA HIS A 55 8.17 -18.25 8.18
C HIS A 55 7.82 -17.80 6.76
N ASN A 56 6.56 -17.94 6.37
CA ASN A 56 6.04 -17.49 5.09
C ASN A 56 5.20 -16.22 5.28
N ILE A 57 5.75 -15.08 4.88
CA ILE A 57 5.18 -13.76 5.12
C ILE A 57 4.92 -13.04 3.81
N ILE A 58 3.67 -12.64 3.61
CA ILE A 58 3.25 -11.81 2.48
C ILE A 58 3.46 -10.34 2.81
N GLY A 59 4.26 -9.63 2.01
CA GLY A 59 4.40 -8.19 2.07
C GLY A 59 3.31 -7.47 1.27
N PHE A 60 2.62 -6.53 1.91
CA PHE A 60 1.67 -5.62 1.27
C PHE A 60 2.10 -4.16 1.45
N HIS A 61 2.48 -3.52 0.35
CA HIS A 61 2.83 -2.10 0.31
C HIS A 61 1.61 -1.25 -0.06
N THR A 62 1.37 -0.16 0.68
CA THR A 62 0.23 0.72 0.42
C THR A 62 0.50 2.15 0.86
N ARG A 63 -0.29 3.09 0.33
CA ARG A 63 -0.35 4.49 0.77
C ARG A 63 -1.76 4.92 1.17
N ASN A 64 -2.69 3.98 1.13
CA ASN A 64 -4.12 4.22 1.27
C ASN A 64 -4.66 3.43 2.48
N ILE A 65 -5.79 3.91 3.00
CA ILE A 65 -6.64 3.11 3.88
C ILE A 65 -7.01 1.76 3.23
N ILE A 66 -7.36 0.78 4.05
CA ILE A 66 -7.88 -0.49 3.53
C ILE A 66 -9.29 -0.29 2.96
N HIS A 67 -9.44 -0.61 1.67
CA HIS A 67 -10.73 -0.80 1.02
C HIS A 67 -10.91 -2.28 0.68
N ARG A 68 -12.14 -2.68 0.35
CA ARG A 68 -12.45 -4.10 0.14
C ARG A 68 -11.68 -4.73 -1.03
N GLY A 69 -11.26 -3.93 -2.02
CA GLY A 69 -10.32 -4.37 -3.06
C GLY A 69 -8.94 -4.79 -2.50
N HIS A 70 -8.36 -4.01 -1.57
CA HIS A 70 -7.15 -4.40 -0.85
C HIS A 70 -7.39 -5.66 0.00
N GLY A 71 -8.50 -5.69 0.75
CA GLY A 71 -8.87 -6.87 1.56
C GLY A 71 -9.01 -8.14 0.71
N PHE A 72 -9.57 -8.03 -0.50
CA PHE A 72 -9.70 -9.14 -1.44
C PHE A 72 -8.33 -9.70 -1.86
N ILE A 73 -7.41 -8.87 -2.36
CA ILE A 73 -6.09 -9.35 -2.82
C ILE A 73 -5.24 -9.89 -1.67
N GLN A 74 -5.35 -9.30 -0.48
CA GLN A 74 -4.64 -9.78 0.71
C GLN A 74 -5.14 -11.16 1.14
N LYS A 75 -6.47 -11.34 1.23
CA LYS A 75 -7.07 -12.64 1.58
C LYS A 75 -6.84 -13.68 0.49
N LYS A 76 -6.93 -13.31 -0.79
CA LYS A 76 -6.65 -14.20 -1.92
C LYS A 76 -5.19 -14.67 -1.88
N SER A 77 -4.25 -13.77 -1.59
CA SER A 77 -2.83 -14.10 -1.42
C SER A 77 -2.60 -15.10 -0.29
N LEU A 78 -3.19 -14.85 0.89
CA LEU A 78 -3.08 -15.76 2.04
C LEU A 78 -3.65 -17.14 1.74
N LYS A 79 -4.74 -17.24 0.98
CA LYS A 79 -5.39 -18.51 0.64
C LYS A 79 -4.66 -19.33 -0.43
N GLN A 80 -3.96 -18.67 -1.35
CA GLN A 80 -3.32 -19.31 -2.51
C GLN A 80 -1.84 -19.61 -2.30
N THR A 81 -1.30 -19.32 -1.12
CA THR A 81 0.10 -19.52 -0.75
C THR A 81 0.17 -20.26 0.58
N ASP A 82 1.35 -20.78 0.92
CA ASP A 82 1.61 -21.39 2.23
C ASP A 82 1.97 -20.32 3.29
N ALA A 83 1.39 -19.12 3.18
CA ALA A 83 1.70 -18.01 4.06
C ALA A 83 1.12 -18.19 5.47
N ASP A 84 1.94 -17.93 6.48
CA ASP A 84 1.55 -17.91 7.89
C ASP A 84 0.90 -16.57 8.26
N ALA A 85 1.38 -15.49 7.64
CA ALA A 85 0.98 -14.13 8.00
C ALA A 85 1.10 -13.12 6.85
N ILE A 86 0.42 -11.99 7.03
CA ILE A 86 0.58 -10.80 6.18
C ILE A 86 1.26 -9.65 6.94
N TYR A 87 2.29 -9.07 6.32
CA TYR A 87 2.96 -7.85 6.74
C TYR A 87 2.46 -6.66 5.91
N ILE A 88 1.63 -5.83 6.54
CA ILE A 88 1.02 -4.65 5.94
C ILE A 88 1.90 -3.46 6.27
N SER A 89 2.36 -2.76 5.24
CA SER A 89 3.38 -1.73 5.42
C SER A 89 3.02 -0.42 4.72
N PRO A 90 2.17 0.40 5.36
CA PRO A 90 1.72 1.69 4.82
C PRO A 90 2.84 2.73 4.83
N VAL A 91 2.94 3.53 3.77
CA VAL A 91 3.90 4.65 3.69
C VAL A 91 3.41 5.83 4.53
N ILE A 92 4.31 6.39 5.34
CA ILE A 92 4.01 7.48 6.30
C ILE A 92 4.82 8.77 6.07
N GLY A 93 5.68 8.86 5.05
CA GLY A 93 6.41 10.09 4.73
C GLY A 93 5.56 11.11 3.94
N ASP A 94 6.21 12.16 3.43
CA ASP A 94 5.55 13.26 2.71
C ASP A 94 4.56 12.77 1.66
N LYS A 95 3.33 13.28 1.75
CA LYS A 95 2.23 12.94 0.85
C LYS A 95 1.72 14.15 0.09
N LYS A 96 0.93 13.88 -0.94
CA LYS A 96 0.25 14.92 -1.71
C LYS A 96 -0.91 15.48 -0.88
N ILE A 97 -1.28 16.73 -1.15
CA ILE A 97 -2.46 17.35 -0.55
C ILE A 97 -3.70 16.50 -0.88
N GLY A 98 -4.47 16.15 0.16
CA GLY A 98 -5.67 15.33 0.07
C GLY A 98 -5.47 13.82 0.17
N ASP A 99 -4.28 13.34 0.57
CA ASP A 99 -4.09 11.96 1.00
C ASP A 99 -4.35 11.79 2.51
N PHE A 100 -4.95 10.65 2.88
CA PHE A 100 -5.22 10.31 4.29
C PHE A 100 -3.98 10.44 5.17
N LYS A 101 -4.16 11.11 6.32
CA LYS A 101 -3.18 11.14 7.40
C LYS A 101 -2.70 9.74 7.78
N PRO A 102 -1.40 9.53 8.03
CA PRO A 102 -0.89 8.20 8.30
C PRO A 102 -1.52 7.53 9.52
N GLU A 103 -1.92 8.28 10.56
CA GLU A 103 -2.62 7.73 11.74
C GLU A 103 -3.96 7.11 11.35
N ILE A 104 -4.70 7.73 10.44
CA ILE A 104 -5.99 7.21 9.97
C ILE A 104 -5.74 5.90 9.20
N ILE A 105 -4.74 5.88 8.32
CA ILE A 105 -4.40 4.68 7.56
C ILE A 105 -4.07 3.52 8.49
N LEU A 106 -3.17 3.72 9.46
CA LEU A 106 -2.79 2.68 10.43
C LEU A 106 -4.02 2.17 11.19
N LYS A 107 -4.84 3.07 11.73
CA LYS A 107 -6.07 2.71 12.47
C LYS A 107 -7.03 1.87 11.64
N THR A 108 -7.17 2.13 10.33
CA THR A 108 -8.05 1.31 9.48
C THR A 108 -7.60 -0.15 9.40
N TYR A 109 -6.29 -0.42 9.36
CA TYR A 109 -5.76 -1.78 9.38
C TYR A 109 -5.84 -2.41 10.78
N GLU A 110 -5.47 -1.66 11.84
CA GLU A 110 -5.52 -2.11 13.23
C GLU A 110 -6.92 -2.58 13.64
N ILE A 111 -7.97 -1.81 13.29
CA ILE A 111 -9.36 -2.18 13.59
C ILE A 111 -9.72 -3.53 12.94
N LEU A 112 -9.30 -3.78 11.69
CA LEU A 112 -9.59 -5.04 11.03
C LEU A 112 -8.79 -6.21 11.64
N ILE A 113 -7.51 -5.99 11.96
CA ILE A 113 -6.67 -6.99 12.63
C ILE A 113 -7.29 -7.39 13.98
N ASN A 114 -7.69 -6.42 14.81
CA ASN A 114 -8.33 -6.65 16.11
C ASN A 114 -9.67 -7.38 15.98
N LYS A 115 -10.35 -7.25 14.84
CA LYS A 115 -11.58 -7.97 14.51
C LYS A 115 -11.33 -9.33 13.83
N ASN A 116 -10.12 -9.87 13.91
CA ASN A 116 -9.76 -11.16 13.36
C ASN A 116 -9.95 -11.26 11.84
N TYR A 117 -9.83 -10.15 11.11
CA TYR A 117 -10.11 -10.09 9.67
C TYR A 117 -9.28 -11.07 8.82
N TYR A 118 -8.08 -11.43 9.30
CA TYR A 118 -7.15 -12.33 8.62
C TYR A 118 -7.12 -13.75 9.20
N LYS A 119 -7.94 -14.11 10.20
CA LYS A 119 -7.94 -15.49 10.73
C LYS A 119 -8.20 -16.53 9.61
N PRO A 120 -7.53 -17.69 9.64
CA PRO A 120 -6.64 -18.19 10.71
C PRO A 120 -5.20 -17.64 10.65
N TYR A 121 -4.87 -16.80 9.66
CA TYR A 121 -3.53 -16.26 9.44
C TYR A 121 -3.16 -15.14 10.42
N GLY A 122 -1.85 -14.95 10.60
CA GLY A 122 -1.28 -13.79 11.29
C GLY A 122 -1.38 -12.50 10.49
N ALA A 123 -1.30 -11.37 11.18
CA ALA A 123 -1.19 -10.06 10.54
C ALA A 123 -0.36 -9.11 11.40
N LEU A 124 0.54 -8.36 10.77
CA LEU A 124 1.30 -7.29 11.39
C LEU A 124 1.19 -6.04 10.51
N VAL A 125 0.74 -4.94 11.10
CA VAL A 125 0.82 -3.61 10.46
C VAL A 125 2.03 -2.86 11.01
N ASN A 126 2.88 -2.36 10.13
CA ASN A 126 4.05 -1.57 10.51
C ASN A 126 4.27 -0.41 9.53
N PRO A 127 4.26 0.85 9.98
CA PRO A 127 4.49 1.98 9.09
C PRO A 127 5.88 1.94 8.44
N PHE A 128 5.96 2.36 7.18
CA PHE A 128 7.21 2.47 6.43
C PHE A 128 7.60 3.92 6.21
N ASN A 129 8.63 4.35 6.94
CA ASN A 129 9.15 5.72 6.84
C ASN A 129 9.98 5.89 5.56
N THR A 130 9.30 6.29 4.48
CA THR A 130 9.90 6.68 3.20
C THR A 130 9.01 7.76 2.58
N TYR A 131 9.57 8.50 1.62
CA TYR A 131 8.78 9.27 0.66
C TYR A 131 8.50 8.43 -0.60
N SER A 132 7.47 8.83 -1.34
CA SER A 132 7.15 8.25 -2.65
C SER A 132 7.98 8.91 -3.75
N ARG A 133 8.66 8.11 -4.58
CA ARG A 133 9.41 8.60 -5.75
C ARG A 133 8.53 8.70 -6.98
N TYR A 134 7.38 8.02 -6.97
CA TYR A 134 6.49 7.86 -8.12
C TYR A 134 7.20 7.26 -9.33
N SER A 135 8.22 6.43 -9.10
CA SER A 135 9.06 5.88 -10.18
C SER A 135 8.56 4.52 -10.70
N GLY A 136 7.25 4.29 -10.60
CA GLY A 136 6.55 3.15 -11.21
C GLY A 136 7.29 1.82 -11.01
N PRO A 137 7.71 1.14 -12.09
CA PRO A 137 8.34 -0.18 -12.01
C PRO A 137 9.62 -0.23 -11.15
N ARG A 138 10.46 0.81 -11.20
CA ARG A 138 11.70 0.84 -10.40
C ARG A 138 11.42 1.02 -8.92
N GLU A 139 10.35 1.75 -8.58
CA GLU A 139 9.92 1.84 -7.18
C GLU A 139 9.30 0.53 -6.69
N ALA A 140 8.62 -0.22 -7.56
CA ALA A 140 8.10 -1.54 -7.20
C ALA A 140 9.22 -2.52 -6.79
N ILE A 141 10.35 -2.50 -7.51
CA ILE A 141 11.55 -3.27 -7.11
C ILE A 141 12.08 -2.79 -5.76
N PHE A 142 12.22 -1.48 -5.57
CA PHE A 142 12.69 -0.91 -4.30
C PHE A 142 11.79 -1.31 -3.13
N THR A 143 10.47 -1.16 -3.25
CA THR A 143 9.53 -1.47 -2.17
C THR A 143 9.52 -2.97 -1.87
N ALA A 144 9.62 -3.84 -2.88
CA ALA A 144 9.74 -5.29 -2.70
C ALA A 144 11.02 -5.67 -1.96
N ILE A 145 12.19 -5.15 -2.35
CA ILE A 145 13.47 -5.37 -1.65
C ILE A 145 13.37 -4.92 -0.19
N CYS A 146 12.76 -3.76 0.07
CA CYS A 146 12.53 -3.34 1.45
C CYS A 146 11.70 -4.37 2.22
N ARG A 147 10.61 -4.91 1.65
CA ARG A 147 9.78 -5.92 2.33
C ARG A 147 10.53 -7.24 2.51
N LYS A 148 11.38 -7.64 1.56
CA LYS A 148 12.31 -8.74 1.72
C LYS A 148 13.22 -8.52 2.94
N ASN A 149 13.78 -7.32 3.10
CA ASN A 149 14.60 -6.99 4.28
C ASN A 149 13.81 -7.08 5.58
N PHE A 150 12.52 -6.69 5.59
CA PHE A 150 11.62 -6.86 6.75
C PHE A 150 11.23 -8.33 7.04
N GLY A 151 11.61 -9.29 6.18
CA GLY A 151 11.36 -10.72 6.38
C GLY A 151 10.24 -11.30 5.51
N CYS A 152 9.70 -10.55 4.55
CA CYS A 152 8.71 -11.09 3.61
C CYS A 152 9.37 -11.98 2.55
N ASN A 153 8.72 -13.06 2.18
CA ASN A 153 9.13 -13.94 1.07
C ASN A 153 8.09 -13.99 -0.07
N TYR A 154 6.90 -13.42 0.14
CA TYR A 154 5.93 -13.11 -0.90
C TYR A 154 5.69 -11.60 -0.98
N PHE A 155 5.40 -11.05 -2.16
CA PHE A 155 5.08 -9.64 -2.34
C PHE A 155 3.88 -9.42 -3.26
N ILE A 156 2.84 -8.78 -2.74
CA ILE A 156 1.66 -8.41 -3.53
C ILE A 156 2.00 -7.22 -4.41
N ILE A 157 1.76 -7.36 -5.71
CA ILE A 157 1.88 -6.28 -6.67
C ILE A 157 0.62 -6.17 -7.54
N GLY A 158 0.06 -4.97 -7.61
CA GLY A 158 -1.11 -4.67 -8.45
C GLY A 158 -0.73 -3.94 -9.74
N ARG A 159 -1.72 -3.72 -10.61
CA ARG A 159 -1.59 -2.79 -11.74
C ARG A 159 -1.28 -1.37 -11.23
N ASP A 160 -0.46 -0.65 -11.98
CA ASP A 160 -0.02 0.73 -11.71
C ASP A 160 0.64 0.90 -10.32
N HIS A 161 1.24 -0.17 -9.78
CA HIS A 161 1.93 -0.11 -8.50
C HIS A 161 3.02 0.96 -8.52
N THR A 162 2.98 1.85 -7.52
CA THR A 162 3.89 3.01 -7.37
C THR A 162 3.95 3.96 -8.57
N GLY A 163 2.98 3.87 -9.48
CA GLY A 163 2.84 4.79 -10.61
C GLY A 163 2.27 6.15 -10.23
N VAL A 164 2.23 7.03 -11.23
CA VAL A 164 1.59 8.34 -11.18
C VAL A 164 1.13 8.72 -12.59
N GLY A 165 -0.06 9.32 -12.69
CA GLY A 165 -0.59 9.80 -13.97
C GLY A 165 -0.61 8.69 -15.03
N ASN A 166 -0.16 9.04 -16.24
CA ASN A 166 -0.03 8.10 -17.36
C ASN A 166 1.44 7.91 -17.80
N TYR A 167 2.40 8.07 -16.87
CA TYR A 167 3.83 7.99 -17.21
C TYR A 167 4.34 6.55 -17.39
N TYR A 168 3.57 5.54 -17.00
CA TYR A 168 3.95 4.13 -17.07
C TYR A 168 2.79 3.30 -17.61
N ASP A 169 3.10 2.25 -18.38
CA ASP A 169 2.08 1.23 -18.71
C ASP A 169 1.54 0.61 -17.41
N LYS A 170 0.23 0.35 -17.38
CA LYS A 170 -0.47 -0.20 -16.20
C LYS A 170 0.14 -1.50 -15.67
N ASP A 171 0.78 -2.28 -16.53
CA ASP A 171 1.41 -3.57 -16.17
C ASP A 171 2.93 -3.49 -16.02
N ALA A 172 3.54 -2.33 -16.24
CA ALA A 172 5.00 -2.20 -16.24
C ALA A 172 5.62 -2.62 -14.90
N SER A 173 4.97 -2.29 -13.78
CA SER A 173 5.44 -2.65 -12.45
C SER A 173 5.38 -4.15 -12.18
N ILE A 174 4.50 -4.89 -12.84
CA ILE A 174 4.47 -6.36 -12.78
C ILE A 174 5.55 -6.92 -13.70
N LYS A 175 5.58 -6.46 -14.96
CA LYS A 175 6.48 -6.96 -16.01
C LYS A 175 7.97 -6.80 -15.68
N ILE A 176 8.35 -5.81 -14.86
CA ILE A 176 9.76 -5.62 -14.49
C ILE A 176 10.35 -6.82 -13.74
N PHE A 177 9.53 -7.56 -12.97
CA PHE A 177 9.98 -8.75 -12.24
C PHE A 177 10.27 -9.95 -13.16
N ASN A 178 9.80 -9.94 -14.41
CA ASN A 178 10.22 -10.94 -15.40
C ASN A 178 11.67 -10.74 -15.87
N ARG A 179 12.25 -9.57 -15.59
CA ARG A 179 13.61 -9.19 -16.02
C ARG A 179 14.59 -9.08 -14.84
N ILE A 180 14.08 -8.90 -13.63
CA ILE A 180 14.88 -8.69 -12.43
C ILE A 180 14.36 -9.65 -11.36
N ASP A 181 15.15 -10.69 -11.08
CA ASP A 181 14.92 -11.57 -9.95
C ASP A 181 15.53 -10.96 -8.68
N ILE A 182 14.73 -10.88 -7.63
CA ILE A 182 15.15 -10.40 -6.30
C ILE A 182 15.07 -11.52 -5.26
N ASP A 183 14.89 -12.77 -5.70
CA ASP A 183 14.72 -13.95 -4.85
C ASP A 183 13.55 -13.74 -3.87
N MET A 184 12.39 -13.43 -4.43
CA MET A 184 11.13 -13.17 -3.72
C MET A 184 9.95 -13.59 -4.58
N ASN A 185 8.96 -14.26 -4.00
CA ASN A 185 7.78 -14.69 -4.74
C ASN A 185 6.86 -13.50 -5.01
N ILE A 186 6.72 -13.10 -6.27
CA ILE A 186 5.87 -11.98 -6.67
C ILE A 186 4.45 -12.48 -6.93
N LEU A 187 3.46 -11.85 -6.30
CA LEU A 187 2.04 -12.17 -6.41
C LEU A 187 1.34 -11.06 -7.21
N PRO A 188 1.20 -11.20 -8.54
CA PRO A 188 0.56 -10.20 -9.37
C PRO A 188 -0.96 -10.23 -9.24
N PHE A 189 -1.59 -9.05 -9.23
CA PHE A 189 -3.05 -8.89 -9.23
C PHE A 189 -3.50 -7.88 -10.29
N ASN A 190 -4.60 -8.24 -10.95
CA ASN A 190 -5.35 -7.32 -11.80
C ASN A 190 -6.13 -6.31 -10.94
N THR A 191 -6.70 -5.31 -11.61
CA THR A 191 -7.61 -4.36 -10.95
C THR A 191 -8.82 -5.11 -10.42
N VAL A 192 -9.17 -4.82 -9.17
CA VAL A 192 -10.32 -5.40 -8.48
C VAL A 192 -11.48 -4.44 -8.53
N TYR A 193 -12.67 -4.96 -8.80
CA TYR A 193 -13.91 -4.18 -8.86
C TYR A 193 -14.98 -4.81 -7.98
N TYR A 194 -16.03 -4.02 -7.72
CA TYR A 194 -17.27 -4.51 -7.14
C TYR A 194 -18.31 -4.66 -8.25
N SER A 195 -18.90 -5.85 -8.40
CA SER A 195 -20.04 -6.10 -9.30
C SER A 195 -21.33 -5.78 -8.57
N THR A 196 -22.13 -4.85 -9.08
CA THR A 196 -23.44 -4.51 -8.49
C THR A 196 -24.47 -5.60 -8.77
N LYS A 197 -24.38 -6.26 -9.93
CA LYS A 197 -25.26 -7.36 -10.33
C LYS A 197 -25.12 -8.57 -9.41
N GLU A 198 -23.88 -9.01 -9.18
CA GLU A 198 -23.59 -10.22 -8.42
C GLU A 198 -23.35 -9.93 -6.92
N ASN A 199 -23.22 -8.65 -6.55
CA ASN A 199 -22.87 -8.20 -5.20
C ASN A 199 -21.56 -8.84 -4.66
N ILE A 200 -20.58 -9.02 -5.55
CA ILE A 200 -19.27 -9.61 -5.23
C ILE A 200 -18.11 -8.71 -5.60
N ILE A 201 -16.94 -8.99 -5.03
CA ILE A 201 -15.66 -8.39 -5.39
C ILE A 201 -14.90 -9.39 -6.25
N SER A 202 -14.42 -8.93 -7.42
CA SER A 202 -13.73 -9.80 -8.38
C SER A 202 -12.62 -9.05 -9.11
N ASP A 203 -11.54 -9.75 -9.41
CA ASP A 203 -10.47 -9.35 -10.33
C ASP A 203 -10.65 -9.94 -11.74
N ASN A 204 -11.68 -10.77 -11.93
CA ASN A 204 -12.03 -11.43 -13.18
C ASN A 204 -13.42 -10.99 -13.62
N ILE A 205 -13.51 -9.80 -14.20
CA ILE A 205 -14.76 -9.29 -14.76
C ILE A 205 -14.60 -9.18 -16.27
N THR A 206 -15.38 -9.99 -16.99
CA THR A 206 -15.47 -10.00 -18.45
C THR A 206 -16.81 -9.39 -18.89
N GLY A 207 -16.79 -8.40 -19.77
CA GLY A 207 -17.98 -7.80 -20.39
C GLY A 207 -18.41 -6.46 -19.79
N ASN A 208 -19.51 -5.91 -20.32
CA ASN A 208 -20.14 -4.65 -19.92
C ASN A 208 -20.95 -4.81 -18.62
N ASN A 209 -20.34 -5.44 -17.62
CA ASN A 209 -20.98 -5.65 -16.32
C ASN A 209 -21.06 -4.30 -15.59
N ASP A 210 -22.17 -4.04 -14.91
CA ASP A 210 -22.30 -2.92 -13.99
C ASP A 210 -21.29 -3.10 -12.85
N VAL A 211 -20.15 -2.43 -12.98
CA VAL A 211 -19.04 -2.52 -12.04
C VAL A 211 -18.67 -1.17 -11.49
N LEU A 212 -18.35 -1.17 -10.20
CA LEU A 212 -17.91 0.01 -9.49
C LEU A 212 -16.44 -0.12 -9.08
N PRO A 213 -15.64 0.95 -9.23
CA PRO A 213 -14.25 0.95 -8.84
C PRO A 213 -14.08 0.89 -7.32
N LEU A 214 -13.07 0.13 -6.87
CA LEU A 214 -12.65 0.07 -5.47
C LEU A 214 -11.31 0.83 -5.32
N SER A 215 -11.36 2.13 -5.04
CA SER A 215 -10.17 2.96 -4.92
C SER A 215 -10.26 4.00 -3.80
N GLY A 216 -9.10 4.47 -3.33
CA GLY A 216 -9.03 5.57 -2.37
C GLY A 216 -9.64 6.88 -2.89
N THR A 217 -9.59 7.11 -4.21
CA THR A 217 -10.19 8.29 -4.85
C THR A 217 -11.72 8.30 -4.68
N VAL A 218 -12.40 7.19 -4.97
CA VAL A 218 -13.86 7.07 -4.77
C VAL A 218 -14.27 7.39 -3.34
N ILE A 219 -13.49 6.90 -2.37
CA ILE A 219 -13.77 7.13 -0.95
C ILE A 219 -13.60 8.61 -0.58
N ARG A 220 -12.50 9.23 -0.99
CA ARG A 220 -12.24 10.66 -0.72
C ARG A 220 -13.25 11.57 -1.39
N ASP A 221 -13.59 11.30 -2.64
CA ASP A 221 -14.54 12.12 -3.40
C ASP A 221 -15.93 12.03 -2.77
N SER A 222 -16.37 10.83 -2.36
CA SER A 222 -17.65 10.64 -1.67
C SER A 222 -17.68 11.39 -0.33
N LEU A 223 -16.62 11.28 0.49
CA LEU A 223 -16.50 12.05 1.73
C LEU A 223 -16.59 13.56 1.48
N ARG A 224 -15.90 14.08 0.46
CA ARG A 224 -15.95 15.51 0.11
C ARG A 224 -17.33 15.96 -0.38
N SER A 225 -18.02 15.14 -1.16
CA SER A 225 -19.31 15.49 -1.75
C SER A 225 -20.46 15.42 -0.77
N ASN A 226 -20.53 14.39 0.07
CA ASN A 226 -21.70 14.16 0.93
C ASN A 226 -21.37 13.61 2.33
N GLY A 227 -20.09 13.56 2.70
CA GLY A 227 -19.65 13.06 4.02
C GLY A 227 -19.87 11.57 4.25
N CYS A 228 -20.27 10.80 3.22
CA CYS A 228 -20.66 9.40 3.34
C CYS A 228 -19.84 8.53 2.39
N VAL A 229 -19.35 7.39 2.89
CA VAL A 229 -18.59 6.42 2.10
C VAL A 229 -19.52 5.32 1.58
N PRO A 230 -19.49 4.97 0.28
CA PRO A 230 -20.35 3.93 -0.25
C PRO A 230 -20.06 2.56 0.39
N ASP A 231 -21.11 1.83 0.78
CA ASP A 231 -20.99 0.60 1.58
C ASP A 231 -20.18 -0.52 0.89
N TYR A 232 -20.12 -0.52 -0.44
CA TYR A 232 -19.36 -1.50 -1.21
C TYR A 232 -17.84 -1.27 -1.14
N THR A 233 -17.37 -0.10 -0.70
CA THR A 233 -15.95 0.29 -0.80
C THR A 233 -15.11 -0.19 0.36
N VAL A 234 -15.61 -0.16 1.60
CA VAL A 234 -14.86 -0.51 2.82
C VAL A 234 -15.69 -1.40 3.75
N GLU A 235 -15.06 -1.98 4.77
CA GLU A 235 -15.77 -2.69 5.84
C GLU A 235 -16.52 -1.71 6.75
N LYS A 236 -17.65 -2.13 7.35
CA LYS A 236 -18.52 -1.26 8.16
C LYS A 236 -17.76 -0.51 9.27
N SER A 237 -16.82 -1.16 9.96
CA SER A 237 -16.05 -0.47 11.01
C SER A 237 -14.99 0.48 10.49
N VAL A 238 -14.48 0.24 9.28
CA VAL A 238 -13.58 1.19 8.62
C VAL A 238 -14.38 2.41 8.17
N LYS A 239 -15.57 2.21 7.59
CA LYS A 239 -16.53 3.28 7.25
C LYS A 239 -16.84 4.18 8.44
N GLN A 240 -17.26 3.59 9.56
CA GLN A 240 -17.56 4.34 10.78
C GLN A 240 -16.37 5.15 11.29
N LEU A 241 -15.16 4.59 11.25
CA LEU A 241 -13.95 5.32 11.66
C LEU A 241 -13.72 6.54 10.75
N ILE A 242 -13.70 6.35 9.44
CA ILE A 242 -13.34 7.42 8.49
C ILE A 242 -14.39 8.52 8.42
N GLU A 243 -15.68 8.19 8.53
CA GLU A 243 -16.77 9.17 8.57
C GLU A 243 -16.70 9.99 9.87
N ASN A 244 -16.48 9.34 11.03
CA ASN A 244 -16.31 10.06 12.29
C ASN A 244 -15.08 10.96 12.28
N CYS A 245 -13.95 10.50 11.72
CA CYS A 245 -12.77 11.35 11.54
C CYS A 245 -13.07 12.56 10.66
N TYR A 246 -13.78 12.36 9.55
CA TYR A 246 -14.14 13.44 8.64
C TYR A 246 -15.09 14.46 9.26
N SER A 247 -16.14 14.02 9.95
CA SER A 247 -17.11 14.92 10.61
C SER A 247 -16.45 15.78 11.70
N ASN A 248 -15.45 15.25 12.41
CA ASN A 248 -14.76 15.98 13.46
C ASN A 248 -13.70 16.95 12.92
N ASN A 249 -13.00 16.58 11.84
CA ASN A 249 -12.01 17.46 11.21
C ASN A 249 -11.85 17.15 9.71
N PRO A 250 -12.60 17.84 8.83
CA PRO A 250 -12.59 17.58 7.39
C PRO A 250 -11.23 17.81 6.72
N ILE A 251 -10.39 18.65 7.31
CA ILE A 251 -9.05 19.03 6.81
C ILE A 251 -8.04 17.88 7.01
N ASP A 252 -8.38 16.90 7.86
CA ASP A 252 -7.48 15.81 8.25
C ASP A 252 -7.58 14.55 7.36
N LEU A 253 -8.32 14.64 6.24
CA LEU A 253 -8.41 13.62 5.19
C LEU A 253 -7.33 13.73 4.11
#